data_AF-C0INQ4-F1
#
_entry.id   AF-C0INQ4-F1
#
_cell.length_a   1.000
_cell.length_b   1.000
_cell.length_c   1.000
_cell.angle_alpha   90.00
_cell.angle_beta   90.00
_cell.angle_gamma   90.00
#
_symmetry.space_group_name_H-M   'P 1'
#
loop_
_entity.id
_entity.type
_entity.pdbx_description
1 polymer ?
#
loop_
_entity_poly.entity_id
_entity_poly.type
_entity_poly.pdbx_seq_one_letter_code
_entity_poly.pdbx_strand_id
1 'polypeptide(L)'
;MGNRVGIAVVAAACVASGAFAANWADNTDPAASGFSFTQSKDICRSLKALAPPPADLPNAVALSLLDACDSEALYFGIGMPADPVKAKHCAYVEMGRGGAGAFKGAALLTSIYANGRGASQDLDLATSFACQLDGAPAEMTYRIMHLQQFKRDAPQVLDFSWCDDITTNASDALCTAHAARMASAQQMAKVSTVAARWRGPAGQGFQTLRRASQSYIAARLTNELDTGARSRAPSRGDEDSRLAKQFADRVLLIADGRPPLLTMLELQEAEMRMAALLENIAANPDFDFGTVSQQGVRETQTQWIAYRDAWLDFLRRAYPKMPPDSMRAWLTLRRIEELERFEVL
;
A
#
# COMPACT_ATOMS: atom_id res chain seq x y z
N MET A 1 29.47 40.95 -50.04
CA MET A 1 29.37 39.54 -49.59
C MET A 1 29.11 39.53 -48.09
N GLY A 2 27.98 38.98 -47.66
CA GLY A 2 27.66 38.89 -46.23
C GLY A 2 26.17 38.70 -45.95
N ASN A 3 25.58 37.61 -46.47
CA ASN A 3 24.22 37.18 -46.17
C ASN A 3 24.11 36.83 -44.67
N ARG A 4 23.17 37.46 -43.95
CA ARG A 4 22.68 36.95 -42.66
C ARG A 4 21.27 36.41 -42.88
N VAL A 5 21.18 35.08 -43.00
CA VAL A 5 19.92 34.34 -43.00
C VAL A 5 19.45 34.24 -41.54
N GLY A 6 18.32 34.86 -41.23
CA GLY A 6 17.60 34.64 -39.98
C GLY A 6 16.75 33.38 -40.09
N ILE A 7 17.08 32.36 -39.31
CA ILE A 7 16.24 31.16 -39.15
C ILE A 7 15.30 31.42 -37.99
N ALA A 8 14.03 31.66 -38.28
CA ALA A 8 12.96 31.64 -37.30
C ALA A 8 12.65 30.17 -36.96
N VAL A 9 12.99 29.74 -35.75
CA VAL A 9 12.57 28.45 -35.21
C VAL A 9 11.13 28.61 -34.73
N VAL A 10 10.18 28.15 -35.54
CA VAL A 10 8.79 27.96 -35.11
C VAL A 10 8.76 26.70 -34.24
N ALA A 11 8.70 26.88 -32.93
CA ALA A 11 8.44 25.79 -31.99
C ALA A 11 6.98 25.35 -32.15
N ALA A 12 6.76 24.29 -32.93
CA ALA A 12 5.49 23.59 -32.97
C ALA A 12 5.27 22.93 -31.61
N ALA A 13 4.35 23.48 -30.81
CA ALA A 13 3.84 22.82 -29.63
C ALA A 13 3.07 21.57 -30.08
N CYS A 14 3.70 20.40 -30.00
CA CYS A 14 3.01 19.13 -30.09
C CYS A 14 2.08 19.01 -28.87
N VAL A 15 0.82 19.43 -29.04
CA VAL A 15 -0.25 18.98 -28.17
C VAL A 15 -0.38 17.48 -28.44
N ALA A 16 0.20 16.66 -27.56
CA ALA A 16 -0.01 15.23 -27.59
C ALA A 16 -1.50 14.98 -27.33
N SER A 17 -2.25 14.68 -28.38
CA SER A 17 -3.61 14.16 -28.31
C SER A 17 -3.53 12.77 -27.66
N GLY A 18 -3.47 12.74 -26.33
CA GLY A 18 -3.57 11.50 -25.57
C GLY A 18 -4.87 10.80 -25.94
N ALA A 19 -4.79 9.51 -26.25
CA ALA A 19 -5.97 8.66 -26.34
C ALA A 19 -6.76 8.83 -25.04
N PHE A 20 -7.94 9.44 -25.11
CA PHE A 20 -8.82 9.56 -23.96
C PHE A 20 -9.10 8.14 -23.45
N ALA A 21 -8.80 7.90 -22.18
CA ALA A 21 -9.28 6.72 -21.47
C ALA A 21 -10.79 6.56 -21.70
N ALA A 22 -11.27 5.32 -21.73
CA ALA A 22 -12.69 5.04 -21.89
C ALA A 22 -13.52 5.88 -20.91
N ASN A 23 -14.56 6.56 -21.40
CA ASN A 23 -15.42 7.43 -20.58
C ASN A 23 -16.76 6.75 -20.32
N TRP A 24 -17.27 6.87 -19.10
CA TRP A 24 -18.57 6.33 -18.68
C TRP A 24 -19.72 6.76 -19.61
N ALA A 25 -19.69 7.99 -20.14
CA ALA A 25 -20.67 8.51 -21.08
C ALA A 25 -20.80 7.69 -22.37
N ASP A 26 -19.71 7.01 -22.77
CA ASP A 26 -19.58 6.24 -24.00
C ASP A 26 -19.62 4.72 -23.75
N ASN A 27 -19.78 4.28 -22.51
CA ASN A 27 -19.80 2.86 -22.18
C ASN A 27 -21.03 2.17 -22.80
N THR A 28 -20.79 1.20 -23.68
CA THR A 28 -21.82 0.44 -24.41
C THR A 28 -21.99 -1.00 -23.90
N ASP A 29 -21.43 -1.34 -22.74
CA ASP A 29 -21.64 -2.66 -22.12
C ASP A 29 -23.16 -2.88 -21.92
N PRO A 30 -23.72 -4.05 -22.30
CA PRO A 30 -25.11 -4.39 -22.00
C PRO A 30 -25.50 -4.18 -20.53
N ALA A 31 -24.61 -4.51 -19.60
CA ALA A 31 -24.81 -4.28 -18.17
C ALA A 31 -24.89 -2.79 -17.79
N ALA A 32 -24.35 -1.90 -18.63
CA ALA A 32 -24.37 -0.45 -18.48
C ALA A 32 -25.45 0.24 -19.33
N SER A 33 -26.31 -0.51 -20.03
CA SER A 33 -27.25 0.04 -21.04
C SER A 33 -28.67 0.32 -20.52
N GLY A 34 -28.93 0.11 -19.22
CA GLY A 34 -30.25 0.34 -18.62
C GLY A 34 -30.58 1.84 -18.41
N PHE A 35 -31.88 2.17 -18.41
CA PHE A 35 -32.41 3.53 -18.15
C PHE A 35 -31.95 4.10 -16.80
N SER A 36 -31.60 3.25 -15.83
CA SER A 36 -31.08 3.65 -14.52
C SER A 36 -29.74 4.41 -14.58
N PHE A 37 -29.04 4.39 -15.72
CA PHE A 37 -27.72 5.01 -15.87
C PHE A 37 -27.71 6.23 -16.80
N THR A 38 -28.85 6.57 -17.41
CA THR A 38 -28.93 7.68 -18.37
C THR A 38 -28.47 9.00 -17.74
N GLN A 39 -28.92 9.30 -16.51
CA GLN A 39 -28.57 10.54 -15.83
C GLN A 39 -27.06 10.67 -15.58
N SER A 40 -26.40 9.62 -15.07
CA SER A 40 -24.97 9.66 -14.80
C SER A 40 -24.16 9.76 -16.09
N LYS A 41 -24.59 9.09 -17.16
CA LYS A 41 -23.98 9.21 -18.50
C LYS A 41 -24.15 10.60 -19.10
N ASP A 42 -25.30 11.23 -18.94
CA ASP A 42 -25.54 12.58 -19.46
C ASP A 42 -24.68 13.62 -18.75
N ILE A 43 -24.48 13.48 -17.44
CA ILE A 43 -23.53 14.29 -16.67
C ILE A 43 -22.10 14.08 -17.16
N CYS A 44 -21.67 12.84 -17.35
CA CYS A 44 -20.34 12.58 -17.90
C CYS A 44 -20.17 13.16 -19.31
N ARG A 45 -21.22 13.13 -20.12
CA ARG A 45 -21.19 13.72 -21.47
C ARG A 45 -21.04 15.24 -21.43
N SER A 46 -21.71 15.92 -20.49
CA SER A 46 -21.60 17.38 -20.37
C SER A 46 -20.24 17.85 -19.84
N LEU A 47 -19.56 17.00 -19.05
CA LEU A 47 -18.26 17.31 -18.44
C LEU A 47 -17.04 16.78 -19.21
N LYS A 48 -17.26 16.06 -20.31
CA LYS A 48 -16.22 15.39 -21.10
C LYS A 48 -15.15 16.34 -21.64
N ALA A 49 -15.51 17.58 -21.93
CA ALA A 49 -14.60 18.61 -22.45
C ALA A 49 -13.90 19.44 -21.36
N LEU A 50 -14.20 19.19 -20.08
CA LEU A 50 -13.64 19.95 -18.98
C LEU A 50 -12.15 19.62 -18.82
N ALA A 51 -11.31 20.65 -18.93
CA ALA A 51 -9.87 20.54 -18.76
C ALA A 51 -9.46 21.05 -17.37
N PRO A 52 -8.43 20.46 -16.75
CA PRO A 52 -7.88 20.98 -15.50
C PRO A 52 -7.26 22.37 -15.68
N PRO A 53 -7.22 23.21 -14.61
CA PRO A 53 -6.49 24.46 -14.63
C PRO A 53 -5.02 24.24 -14.99
N PRO A 54 -4.41 25.05 -15.89
CA PRO A 54 -3.00 24.88 -16.26
C PRO A 54 -2.02 24.93 -15.09
N ALA A 55 -2.37 25.65 -14.02
CA ALA A 55 -1.56 25.74 -12.80
C ALA A 55 -1.53 24.42 -11.99
N ASP A 56 -2.49 23.52 -12.21
CA ASP A 56 -2.56 22.24 -11.52
C ASP A 56 -1.81 21.12 -12.26
N LEU A 57 -1.42 21.35 -13.51
CA LEU A 57 -0.69 20.39 -14.32
C LEU A 57 0.80 20.36 -13.94
N PRO A 58 1.43 19.18 -13.88
CA PRO A 58 2.86 19.08 -13.63
C PRO A 58 3.65 19.71 -14.78
N ASN A 59 4.66 20.53 -14.46
CA ASN A 59 5.61 21.04 -15.45
C ASN A 59 6.69 20.00 -15.80
N ALA A 60 7.46 20.24 -16.86
CA ALA A 60 8.49 19.31 -17.33
C ALA A 60 9.55 18.94 -16.27
N VAL A 61 9.85 19.84 -15.34
CA VAL A 61 10.79 19.59 -14.22
C VAL A 61 10.14 18.73 -13.14
N ALA A 62 8.86 18.95 -12.85
CA ALA A 62 8.10 18.07 -11.95
C ALA A 62 8.03 16.65 -12.53
N LEU A 63 7.76 16.50 -13.83
CA LEU A 63 7.68 15.19 -14.49
C LEU A 63 8.99 14.39 -14.40
N SER A 64 10.16 15.04 -14.52
CA SER A 64 11.46 14.35 -14.47
C SER A 64 11.89 13.89 -13.07
N LEU A 65 11.22 14.37 -12.02
CA LEU A 65 11.49 14.01 -10.63
C LEU A 65 10.53 12.91 -10.09
N LEU A 66 9.62 12.40 -10.92
CA LEU A 66 8.48 11.58 -10.50
C LEU A 66 8.52 10.11 -10.95
N ASP A 67 9.67 9.57 -11.34
CA ASP A 67 9.76 8.19 -11.86
C ASP A 67 9.34 7.09 -10.87
N ALA A 68 9.31 7.40 -9.58
CA ALA A 68 8.84 6.49 -8.52
C ALA A 68 7.79 7.17 -7.62
N CYS A 69 6.73 7.74 -8.21
CA CYS A 69 5.69 8.37 -7.42
C CYS A 69 4.55 7.42 -7.03
N ASP A 70 4.20 7.42 -5.74
CA ASP A 70 3.02 6.78 -5.16
C ASP A 70 2.07 7.89 -4.70
N SER A 71 1.07 8.20 -5.54
CA SER A 71 0.16 9.30 -5.29
C SER A 71 -0.75 9.04 -4.09
N GLU A 72 -1.15 7.78 -3.86
CA GLU A 72 -1.90 7.35 -2.68
C GLU A 72 -1.10 7.66 -1.39
N ALA A 73 0.16 7.25 -1.35
CA ALA A 73 1.01 7.45 -0.17
C ALA A 73 1.22 8.93 0.15
N LEU A 74 1.40 9.77 -0.86
CA LEU A 74 1.53 11.22 -0.68
C LEU A 74 0.21 11.88 -0.28
N TYR A 75 -0.93 11.44 -0.79
CA TYR A 75 -2.21 12.06 -0.43
C TYR A 75 -2.65 11.70 0.99
N PHE A 76 -2.49 10.43 1.37
CA PHE A 76 -2.96 9.90 2.65
C PHE A 76 -1.87 9.87 3.75
N GLY A 77 -0.61 10.13 3.40
CA GLY A 77 0.51 10.07 4.35
C GLY A 77 0.90 8.63 4.74
N ILE A 78 0.87 7.70 3.78
CA ILE A 78 1.18 6.29 4.03
C ILE A 78 2.70 6.10 3.98
N GLY A 79 3.31 5.84 5.15
CA GLY A 79 4.75 5.62 5.26
C GLY A 79 5.62 6.87 5.03
N MET A 80 5.01 8.02 4.73
CA MET A 80 5.67 9.31 4.53
C MET A 80 4.74 10.47 4.92
N PRO A 81 5.27 11.69 5.14
CA PRO A 81 4.43 12.86 5.34
C PRO A 81 3.50 13.09 4.14
N ALA A 82 2.25 13.45 4.41
CA ALA A 82 1.30 13.77 3.35
C ALA A 82 1.73 15.06 2.63
N ASP A 83 1.69 15.02 1.30
CA ASP A 83 1.91 16.15 0.39
C ASP A 83 0.87 16.06 -0.75
N PRO A 84 -0.35 16.55 -0.53
CA PRO A 84 -1.43 16.46 -1.51
C PRO A 84 -1.16 17.21 -2.83
N VAL A 85 -0.32 18.26 -2.81
CA VAL A 85 0.06 18.98 -4.04
C VAL A 85 0.96 18.11 -4.89
N LYS A 86 1.95 17.45 -4.28
CA LYS A 86 2.78 16.48 -4.98
C LYS A 86 1.96 15.26 -5.42
N ALA A 87 1.04 14.78 -4.58
CA ALA A 87 0.14 13.69 -4.92
C ALA A 87 -0.68 13.96 -6.19
N LYS A 88 -1.21 15.19 -6.34
CA LYS A 88 -1.90 15.63 -7.56
C LYS A 88 -1.03 15.51 -8.80
N HIS A 89 0.20 16.04 -8.75
CA HIS A 89 1.13 15.93 -9.88
C HIS A 89 1.45 14.46 -10.22
N CYS A 90 1.59 13.61 -9.20
CA CYS A 90 1.80 12.18 -9.40
C CYS A 90 0.60 11.48 -10.02
N ALA A 91 -0.61 11.83 -9.59
CA ALA A 91 -1.84 11.29 -10.17
C ALA A 91 -1.97 11.67 -11.66
N TYR A 92 -1.56 12.88 -12.07
CA TYR A 92 -1.47 13.21 -13.50
C TYR A 92 -0.46 12.35 -14.27
N VAL A 93 0.71 12.07 -13.69
CA VAL A 93 1.71 11.19 -14.29
C VAL A 93 1.17 9.76 -14.44
N GLU A 94 0.56 9.24 -13.38
CA GLU A 94 -0.04 7.90 -13.37
C GLU A 94 -1.13 7.80 -14.43
N MET A 95 -2.04 8.78 -14.51
CA MET A 95 -3.09 8.83 -15.53
C MET A 95 -2.51 8.86 -16.95
N GLY A 96 -1.47 9.67 -17.20
CA GLY A 96 -0.79 9.75 -18.50
C GLY A 96 -0.04 8.47 -18.91
N ARG A 97 0.37 7.64 -17.93
CA ARG A 97 0.97 6.31 -18.15
C ARG A 97 -0.08 5.20 -18.29
N GLY A 98 -1.37 5.52 -18.28
CA GLY A 98 -2.46 4.53 -18.27
C GLY A 98 -2.61 3.80 -16.93
N GLY A 99 -2.11 4.39 -15.84
CA GLY A 99 -2.23 3.86 -14.49
C GLY A 99 -3.68 3.84 -14.03
N ALA A 100 -4.32 2.66 -14.09
CA ALA A 100 -5.66 2.42 -13.58
C ALA A 100 -5.61 1.82 -12.16
N GLY A 101 -6.46 2.32 -11.26
CA GLY A 101 -6.65 1.78 -9.90
C GLY A 101 -7.41 2.73 -8.99
N ALA A 102 -7.97 2.19 -7.90
CA ALA A 102 -8.89 2.90 -6.99
C ALA A 102 -8.29 4.13 -6.28
N PHE A 103 -6.97 4.20 -6.12
CA PHE A 103 -6.29 5.27 -5.36
C PHE A 103 -5.13 5.92 -6.10
N LYS A 104 -5.17 5.91 -7.44
CA LYS A 104 -4.14 6.50 -8.30
C LYS A 104 -4.76 7.09 -9.57
N GLY A 105 -4.00 7.86 -10.32
CA GLY A 105 -4.48 8.41 -11.59
C GLY A 105 -5.77 9.22 -11.45
N ALA A 106 -6.73 9.01 -12.37
CA ALA A 106 -8.02 9.69 -12.36
C ALA A 106 -8.83 9.45 -11.06
N ALA A 107 -8.68 8.29 -10.41
CA ALA A 107 -9.43 8.00 -9.18
C ALA A 107 -8.95 8.89 -8.03
N LEU A 108 -7.63 9.09 -7.90
CA LEU A 108 -7.10 10.00 -6.90
C LEU A 108 -7.35 11.47 -7.24
N LEU A 109 -7.27 11.85 -8.53
CA LEU A 109 -7.64 13.20 -8.97
C LEU A 109 -9.10 13.53 -8.61
N THR A 110 -10.01 12.56 -8.73
CA THR A 110 -11.40 12.70 -8.25
C THR A 110 -11.43 13.12 -6.78
N SER A 111 -10.74 12.38 -5.90
CA SER A 111 -10.71 12.69 -4.47
C SER A 111 -10.03 14.03 -4.14
N ILE A 112 -8.95 14.38 -4.84
CA ILE A 112 -8.22 15.64 -4.66
C ILE A 112 -9.12 16.85 -4.93
N TYR A 113 -9.79 16.87 -6.09
CA TYR A 113 -10.66 17.98 -6.47
C TYR A 113 -11.99 17.99 -5.71
N ALA A 114 -12.51 16.82 -5.32
CA ALA A 114 -13.71 16.75 -4.49
C ALA A 114 -13.46 17.34 -3.08
N ASN A 115 -12.32 16.98 -2.47
CA ASN A 115 -12.02 17.38 -1.09
C ASN A 115 -11.29 18.73 -0.99
N GLY A 116 -10.85 19.31 -2.11
CA GLY A 116 -10.06 20.55 -2.11
C GLY A 116 -8.70 20.39 -1.40
N ARG A 117 -8.12 19.18 -1.44
CA ARG A 117 -6.86 18.86 -0.76
C ARG A 117 -5.75 18.68 -1.79
N GLY A 118 -4.91 19.70 -1.96
CA GLY A 118 -3.83 19.72 -2.96
C GLY A 118 -4.19 20.44 -4.28
N ALA A 119 -5.47 20.78 -4.43
CA ALA A 119 -6.01 21.70 -5.42
C ALA A 119 -7.19 22.48 -4.82
N SER A 120 -7.62 23.54 -5.49
CA SER A 120 -8.92 24.15 -5.18
C SER A 120 -10.04 23.14 -5.40
N GLN A 121 -11.05 23.17 -4.55
CA GLN A 121 -12.21 22.30 -4.72
C GLN A 121 -12.94 22.62 -6.02
N ASP A 122 -13.21 21.58 -6.81
CA ASP A 122 -13.95 21.66 -8.07
C ASP A 122 -14.69 20.34 -8.31
N LEU A 123 -15.98 20.31 -8.00
CA LEU A 123 -16.80 19.10 -8.08
C LEU A 123 -17.16 18.72 -9.52
N ASP A 124 -17.14 19.66 -10.47
CA ASP A 124 -17.33 19.35 -11.88
C ASP A 124 -16.07 18.68 -12.45
N LEU A 125 -14.89 19.18 -12.08
CA LEU A 125 -13.63 18.57 -12.48
C LEU A 125 -13.43 17.21 -11.79
N ALA A 126 -13.77 17.09 -10.50
CA ALA A 126 -13.80 15.80 -9.81
C ALA A 126 -14.73 14.81 -10.52
N THR A 127 -15.94 15.24 -10.89
CA THR A 127 -16.88 14.39 -11.64
C THR A 127 -16.32 14.00 -13.01
N SER A 128 -15.66 14.93 -13.72
CA SER A 128 -15.02 14.65 -15.02
C SER A 128 -13.93 13.57 -14.91
N PHE A 129 -13.14 13.56 -13.83
CA PHE A 129 -12.20 12.48 -13.55
C PHE A 129 -12.90 11.16 -13.17
N ALA A 130 -13.96 11.21 -12.37
CA ALA A 130 -14.75 10.03 -12.02
C ALA A 130 -15.34 9.36 -13.26
N CYS A 131 -15.73 10.14 -14.27
CA CYS A 131 -16.23 9.65 -15.56
C CYS A 131 -15.19 8.89 -16.40
N GLN A 132 -13.90 9.00 -16.08
CA GLN A 132 -12.80 8.31 -16.79
C GLN A 132 -12.41 7.00 -16.10
N LEU A 133 -13.09 6.64 -15.01
CA LEU A 133 -12.83 5.39 -14.30
C LEU A 133 -13.53 4.22 -15.00
N ASP A 134 -12.91 3.05 -14.83
CA ASP A 134 -13.56 1.78 -15.09
C ASP A 134 -14.13 1.21 -13.78
N GLY A 135 -15.25 0.52 -13.86
CA GLY A 135 -15.95 0.03 -12.68
C GLY A 135 -17.34 -0.51 -12.99
N ALA A 136 -17.95 -1.15 -11.99
CA ALA A 136 -19.29 -1.69 -12.16
C ALA A 136 -20.32 -0.55 -12.41
N PRO A 137 -21.33 -0.76 -13.27
CA PRO A 137 -22.30 0.28 -13.63
C PRO A 137 -22.96 1.02 -12.46
N ALA A 138 -23.28 0.28 -11.38
CA ALA A 138 -23.84 0.84 -10.17
C ALA A 138 -22.84 1.75 -9.45
N GLU A 139 -21.59 1.31 -9.25
CA GLU A 139 -20.53 2.10 -8.60
C GLU A 139 -20.25 3.41 -9.36
N MET A 140 -20.18 3.33 -10.69
CA MET A 140 -19.99 4.52 -11.54
C MET A 140 -21.14 5.51 -11.35
N THR A 141 -22.37 5.03 -11.41
CA THR A 141 -23.55 5.87 -11.27
C THR A 141 -23.67 6.49 -9.89
N TYR A 142 -23.47 5.70 -8.82
CA TYR A 142 -23.52 6.21 -7.45
C TYR A 142 -22.45 7.27 -7.22
N ARG A 143 -21.20 7.01 -7.65
CA ARG A 143 -20.10 7.98 -7.53
C ARG A 143 -20.37 9.31 -8.23
N ILE A 144 -20.86 9.26 -9.47
CA ILE A 144 -21.21 10.47 -10.23
C ILE A 144 -22.36 11.21 -9.53
N MET A 145 -23.38 10.49 -9.05
CA MET A 145 -24.52 11.09 -8.36
C MET A 145 -24.15 11.69 -7.01
N HIS A 146 -23.26 11.04 -6.28
CA HIS A 146 -22.76 11.48 -4.99
C HIS A 146 -21.98 12.80 -5.11
N LEU A 147 -21.06 12.91 -6.08
CA LEU A 147 -20.34 14.17 -6.35
C LEU A 147 -21.29 15.31 -6.75
N GLN A 148 -22.31 15.00 -7.55
CA GLN A 148 -23.31 16.00 -7.92
C GLN A 148 -24.24 16.36 -6.76
N GLN A 149 -24.46 15.45 -5.81
CA GLN A 149 -25.17 15.74 -4.56
C GLN A 149 -24.35 16.68 -3.69
N PHE A 150 -23.05 16.43 -3.51
CA PHE A 150 -22.15 17.35 -2.82
C PHE A 150 -22.14 18.75 -3.43
N LYS A 151 -22.24 18.85 -4.75
CA LYS A 151 -22.31 20.14 -5.44
C LYS A 151 -23.60 20.89 -5.12
N ARG A 152 -24.72 20.18 -5.01
CA ARG A 152 -26.03 20.76 -4.69
C ARG A 152 -26.13 21.18 -3.22
N ASP A 153 -25.70 20.30 -2.32
CA ASP A 153 -25.88 20.48 -0.88
C ASP A 153 -24.85 21.43 -0.27
N ALA A 154 -23.69 21.58 -0.94
CA ALA A 154 -22.57 22.41 -0.49
C ALA A 154 -22.26 22.22 1.01
N PRO A 155 -21.99 20.99 1.47
CA PRO A 155 -21.73 20.74 2.87
C PRO A 155 -20.47 21.48 3.33
N GLN A 156 -20.43 21.85 4.61
CA GLN A 156 -19.33 22.64 5.17
C GLN A 156 -17.98 21.90 5.15
N VAL A 157 -18.01 20.57 5.19
CA VAL A 157 -16.83 19.70 5.10
C VAL A 157 -17.11 18.62 4.06
N LEU A 158 -16.19 18.44 3.13
CA LEU A 158 -16.22 17.39 2.13
C LEU A 158 -15.10 16.39 2.41
N ASP A 159 -15.50 15.13 2.60
CA ASP A 159 -14.61 13.98 2.80
C ASP A 159 -15.04 12.84 1.88
N PHE A 160 -15.03 13.13 0.58
CA PHE A 160 -15.28 12.13 -0.45
C PHE A 160 -14.20 11.06 -0.41
N SER A 161 -14.63 9.80 -0.42
CA SER A 161 -13.77 8.64 -0.65
C SER A 161 -14.27 7.84 -1.84
N TRP A 162 -13.33 7.32 -2.65
CA TRP A 162 -13.67 6.36 -3.71
C TRP A 162 -14.45 5.15 -3.17
N CYS A 163 -14.20 4.78 -1.91
CA CYS A 163 -14.86 3.68 -1.21
C CYS A 163 -16.32 3.93 -0.82
N ASP A 164 -16.82 5.17 -0.89
CA ASP A 164 -18.20 5.47 -0.46
C ASP A 164 -19.24 4.85 -1.40
N ASP A 165 -18.85 4.61 -2.65
CA ASP A 165 -19.74 4.26 -3.75
C ASP A 165 -19.47 2.84 -4.31
N ILE A 166 -18.86 1.96 -3.52
CA ILE A 166 -18.56 0.58 -3.95
C ILE A 166 -19.78 -0.34 -3.78
N THR A 167 -19.92 -1.31 -4.67
CA THR A 167 -21.01 -2.30 -4.64
C THR A 167 -20.54 -3.73 -4.89
N THR A 168 -19.27 -3.90 -5.28
CA THR A 168 -18.70 -5.20 -5.64
C THR A 168 -17.67 -5.66 -4.61
N ASN A 169 -17.56 -6.98 -4.44
CA ASN A 169 -16.53 -7.57 -3.57
C ASN A 169 -15.10 -7.26 -4.03
N ALA A 170 -14.90 -7.02 -5.33
CA ALA A 170 -13.59 -6.62 -5.86
C ALA A 170 -13.21 -5.21 -5.38
N SER A 171 -14.13 -4.25 -5.46
CA SER A 171 -13.93 -2.89 -4.95
C SER A 171 -13.81 -2.88 -3.42
N ASP A 172 -14.57 -3.72 -2.71
CA ASP A 172 -14.46 -3.91 -1.26
C ASP A 172 -13.07 -4.42 -0.84
N ALA A 173 -12.51 -5.38 -1.58
CA ALA A 173 -11.14 -5.85 -1.33
C ALA A 173 -10.10 -4.73 -1.52
N LEU A 174 -10.26 -3.85 -2.51
CA LEU A 174 -9.38 -2.69 -2.72
C LEU A 174 -9.48 -1.69 -1.55
N CYS A 175 -10.68 -1.40 -1.08
CA CYS A 175 -10.91 -0.52 0.06
C CYS A 175 -10.36 -1.10 1.37
N THR A 176 -10.52 -2.40 1.58
CA THR A 176 -9.93 -3.11 2.72
C THR A 176 -8.40 -3.04 2.67
N ALA A 177 -7.79 -3.27 1.50
CA ALA A 177 -6.34 -3.17 1.31
C ALA A 177 -5.82 -1.74 1.58
N HIS A 178 -6.53 -0.72 1.10
CA HIS A 178 -6.22 0.68 1.38
C HIS A 178 -6.29 1.00 2.88
N ALA A 179 -7.37 0.59 3.56
CA ALA A 179 -7.51 0.76 5.01
C ALA A 179 -6.40 0.05 5.78
N ALA A 180 -6.00 -1.15 5.34
CA ALA A 180 -4.88 -1.89 5.93
C ALA A 180 -3.54 -1.15 5.74
N ARG A 181 -3.26 -0.59 4.56
CA ARG A 181 -2.06 0.24 4.30
C ARG A 181 -2.03 1.45 5.23
N MET A 182 -3.14 2.18 5.36
CA MET A 182 -3.24 3.31 6.29
C MET A 182 -3.03 2.90 7.75
N ALA A 183 -3.69 1.83 8.21
CA ALA A 183 -3.56 1.34 9.57
C ALA A 183 -2.12 0.90 9.88
N SER A 184 -1.46 0.25 8.91
CA SER A 184 -0.04 -0.13 9.02
C SER A 184 0.87 1.09 9.16
N ALA A 185 0.67 2.13 8.33
CA ALA A 185 1.43 3.38 8.43
C ALA A 185 1.22 4.09 9.78
N GLN A 186 -0.02 4.17 10.26
CA GLN A 186 -0.33 4.72 11.58
C GLN A 186 0.37 3.94 12.71
N GLN A 187 0.39 2.61 12.62
CA GLN A 187 1.06 1.77 13.60
C GLN A 187 2.58 1.99 13.60
N MET A 188 3.19 2.13 12.41
CA MET A 188 4.62 2.44 12.27
C MET A 188 4.97 3.86 12.77
N ALA A 189 4.04 4.82 12.65
CA ALA A 189 4.20 6.13 13.27
C ALA A 189 4.22 6.02 14.81
N LYS A 190 3.35 5.22 15.43
CA LYS A 190 3.38 4.95 16.87
C LYS A 190 4.70 4.32 17.31
N VAL A 191 5.19 3.34 16.54
CA VAL A 191 6.50 2.72 16.78
C VAL A 191 7.60 3.78 16.76
N SER A 192 7.59 4.69 15.78
CA SER A 192 8.59 5.75 15.66
C SER A 192 8.55 6.71 16.85
N THR A 193 7.35 7.09 17.31
CA THR A 193 7.16 7.93 18.50
C THR A 193 7.72 7.28 19.76
N VAL A 194 7.46 5.99 19.95
CA VAL A 194 8.01 5.24 21.09
C VAL A 194 9.52 5.08 20.95
N ALA A 195 10.00 4.79 19.74
CA ALA A 195 11.42 4.58 19.48
C ALA A 195 12.27 5.83 19.76
N ALA A 196 11.71 7.02 19.66
CA ALA A 196 12.37 8.28 20.03
C ALA A 196 12.79 8.32 21.52
N ARG A 197 12.22 7.47 22.38
CA ARG A 197 12.61 7.31 23.78
C ARG A 197 13.91 6.52 23.95
N TRP A 198 14.23 5.61 23.03
CA TRP A 198 15.46 4.81 23.08
C TRP A 198 16.63 5.61 22.50
N ARG A 199 17.52 6.08 23.38
CA ARG A 199 18.74 6.82 23.01
C ARG A 199 19.98 5.97 23.24
N GLY A 200 21.12 6.41 22.69
CA GLY A 200 22.41 5.74 22.89
C GLY A 200 22.40 4.27 22.48
N PRO A 201 22.95 3.35 23.29
CA PRO A 201 23.03 1.93 22.97
C PRO A 201 21.66 1.28 22.70
N ALA A 202 20.61 1.67 23.43
CA ALA A 202 19.26 1.14 23.21
C ALA A 202 18.70 1.57 21.85
N GLY A 203 18.92 2.83 21.45
CA GLY A 203 18.53 3.33 20.13
C GLY A 203 19.26 2.61 19.00
N GLN A 204 20.56 2.36 19.14
CA GLN A 204 21.34 1.57 18.18
C GLN A 204 20.83 0.13 18.07
N GLY A 205 20.56 -0.52 19.21
CA GLY A 205 19.96 -1.86 19.25
C GLY A 205 18.63 -1.92 18.51
N PHE A 206 17.76 -0.93 18.71
CA PHE A 206 16.47 -0.85 18.00
C PHE A 206 16.65 -0.69 16.48
N GLN A 207 17.61 0.11 16.03
CA GLN A 207 17.89 0.27 14.60
C GLN A 207 18.39 -1.02 13.95
N THR A 208 19.23 -1.78 14.66
CA THR A 208 19.67 -3.11 14.22
C THR A 208 18.51 -4.08 14.17
N LEU A 209 17.65 -4.10 15.19
CA LEU A 209 16.43 -4.90 15.21
C LEU A 209 15.51 -4.58 14.01
N ARG A 210 15.27 -3.29 13.72
CA ARG A 210 14.43 -2.88 12.60
C ARG A 210 14.97 -3.38 11.25
N ARG A 211 16.28 -3.28 11.02
CA ARG A 211 16.92 -3.82 9.81
C ARG A 211 16.80 -5.34 9.73
N ALA A 212 17.07 -6.04 10.83
CA ALA A 212 16.96 -7.50 10.87
C ALA A 212 15.52 -7.96 10.60
N SER A 213 14.52 -7.23 11.10
CA SER A 213 13.11 -7.46 10.78
C SER A 213 12.83 -7.31 9.29
N GLN A 214 13.33 -6.24 8.66
CA GLN A 214 13.16 -6.02 7.22
C GLN A 214 13.80 -7.13 6.38
N SER A 215 15.01 -7.57 6.75
CA SER A 215 15.70 -8.68 6.07
C SER A 215 14.94 -10.00 6.20
N TYR A 216 14.41 -10.31 7.39
CA TYR A 216 13.60 -11.50 7.59
C TYR A 216 12.26 -11.46 6.83
N ILE A 217 11.56 -10.32 6.83
CA ILE A 217 10.33 -10.13 6.04
C ILE A 217 10.62 -10.30 4.55
N ALA A 218 11.69 -9.69 4.04
CA ALA A 218 12.07 -9.83 2.64
C ALA A 218 12.39 -11.29 2.26
N ALA A 219 13.10 -12.02 3.12
CA ALA A 219 13.34 -13.45 2.92
C ALA A 219 12.04 -14.26 2.91
N ARG A 220 11.12 -14.03 3.87
CA ARG A 220 9.80 -14.66 3.91
C ARG A 220 9.01 -14.45 2.62
N LEU A 221 8.89 -13.20 2.16
CA LEU A 221 8.15 -12.85 0.95
C LEU A 221 8.79 -13.40 -0.33
N THR A 222 10.08 -13.69 -0.29
CA THR A 222 10.83 -14.23 -1.43
C THR A 222 10.76 -15.75 -1.48
N ASN A 223 10.91 -16.40 -0.32
CA ASN A 223 11.24 -17.80 -0.23
C ASN A 223 10.11 -18.66 0.35
N GLU A 224 9.21 -18.09 1.14
CA GLU A 224 8.20 -18.80 1.95
C GLU A 224 6.76 -18.31 1.71
N LEU A 225 6.54 -17.57 0.62
CA LEU A 225 5.21 -17.20 0.14
C LEU A 225 4.97 -17.90 -1.19
N ASP A 226 3.93 -18.74 -1.24
CA ASP A 226 3.56 -19.35 -2.50
C ASP A 226 2.96 -18.30 -3.46
N THR A 227 3.66 -18.07 -4.57
CA THR A 227 3.27 -17.12 -5.62
C THR A 227 2.77 -17.83 -6.89
N GLY A 228 2.54 -19.14 -6.83
CA GLY A 228 2.02 -19.91 -7.94
C GLY A 228 0.67 -19.40 -8.43
N ALA A 229 0.38 -19.53 -9.73
CA ALA A 229 -0.86 -19.02 -10.34
C ALA A 229 -2.16 -19.60 -9.76
N ARG A 230 -2.09 -20.72 -9.02
CA ARG A 230 -3.23 -21.35 -8.32
C ARG A 230 -3.16 -21.16 -6.80
N SER A 231 -2.25 -20.34 -6.31
CA SER A 231 -2.05 -20.15 -4.87
C SER A 231 -3.29 -19.53 -4.24
N ARG A 232 -3.58 -19.98 -3.02
CA ARG A 232 -4.55 -19.33 -2.11
C ARG A 232 -3.84 -18.48 -1.04
N ALA A 233 -2.52 -18.33 -1.15
CA ALA A 233 -1.76 -17.49 -0.24
C ALA A 233 -2.19 -16.02 -0.38
N PRO A 234 -2.05 -15.21 0.67
CA PRO A 234 -2.19 -13.76 0.57
C PRO A 234 -1.26 -13.20 -0.51
N SER A 235 -1.62 -12.04 -1.08
CA SER A 235 -0.69 -11.36 -1.99
C SER A 235 0.60 -10.97 -1.25
N ARG A 236 1.70 -10.74 -1.99
CA ARG A 236 2.96 -10.23 -1.40
C ARG A 236 2.74 -8.96 -0.56
N GLY A 237 1.90 -8.04 -1.05
CA GLY A 237 1.60 -6.80 -0.34
C GLY A 237 0.83 -7.03 0.96
N ASP A 238 -0.09 -7.99 0.97
CA ASP A 238 -0.86 -8.35 2.17
C ASP A 238 0.04 -9.01 3.22
N GLU A 239 0.90 -9.95 2.81
CA GLU A 239 1.82 -10.64 3.71
C GLU A 239 2.88 -9.66 4.27
N ASP A 240 3.41 -8.75 3.45
CA ASP A 240 4.33 -7.70 3.91
C ASP A 240 3.66 -6.80 4.96
N SER A 241 2.45 -6.32 4.65
CA SER A 241 1.66 -5.49 5.57
C SER A 241 1.36 -6.22 6.89
N ARG A 242 1.00 -7.52 6.81
CA ARG A 242 0.73 -8.36 7.99
C ARG A 242 1.98 -8.51 8.85
N LEU A 243 3.13 -8.83 8.26
CA LEU A 243 4.39 -9.02 8.99
C LEU A 243 4.91 -7.71 9.60
N ALA A 244 4.82 -6.60 8.86
CA ALA A 244 5.17 -5.27 9.36
C ALA A 244 4.29 -4.86 10.55
N LYS A 245 2.98 -5.10 10.46
CA LYS A 245 2.04 -4.89 11.57
C LYS A 245 2.42 -5.75 12.78
N GLN A 246 2.73 -7.03 12.58
CA GLN A 246 3.16 -7.89 13.69
C GLN A 246 4.41 -7.34 14.37
N PHE A 247 5.45 -6.96 13.62
CA PHE A 247 6.63 -6.31 14.19
C PHE A 247 6.24 -5.09 15.04
N ALA A 248 5.41 -4.20 14.50
CA ALA A 248 4.98 -2.98 15.18
C ALA A 248 4.20 -3.27 16.47
N ASP A 249 3.27 -4.23 16.45
CA ASP A 249 2.50 -4.64 17.63
C ASP A 249 3.42 -5.17 18.73
N ARG A 250 4.44 -5.97 18.40
CA ARG A 250 5.43 -6.47 19.39
C ARG A 250 6.22 -5.33 20.00
N VAL A 251 6.70 -4.38 19.18
CA VAL A 251 7.46 -3.22 19.66
C VAL A 251 6.64 -2.38 20.64
N LEU A 252 5.37 -2.12 20.32
CA LEU A 252 4.48 -1.36 21.20
C LEU A 252 4.15 -2.12 22.48
N LEU A 253 3.90 -3.43 22.39
CA LEU A 253 3.64 -4.27 23.57
C LEU A 253 4.81 -4.26 24.56
N ILE A 254 6.04 -4.38 24.05
CA ILE A 254 7.27 -4.31 24.85
C ILE A 254 7.45 -2.92 25.47
N ALA A 255 7.19 -1.87 24.68
CA ALA A 255 7.31 -0.50 25.17
C ALA A 255 6.31 -0.13 26.27
N ASP A 256 5.15 -0.78 26.26
CA ASP A 256 4.15 -0.68 27.33
C ASP A 256 4.51 -1.51 28.57
N GLY A 257 5.65 -2.21 28.58
CA GLY A 257 6.06 -3.06 29.69
C GLY A 257 5.22 -4.32 29.86
N ARG A 258 4.59 -4.80 28.78
CA ARG A 258 3.71 -6.00 28.78
C ARG A 258 4.32 -7.15 27.98
N PRO A 259 5.57 -7.56 28.22
CA PRO A 259 6.14 -8.68 27.49
C PRO A 259 5.30 -9.95 27.71
N PRO A 260 5.35 -10.93 26.78
CA PRO A 260 4.86 -12.26 27.07
C PRO A 260 5.49 -12.77 28.38
N LEU A 261 4.75 -13.60 29.12
CA LEU A 261 5.21 -14.24 30.34
C LEU A 261 5.33 -15.74 30.08
N LEU A 262 6.44 -16.13 29.45
CA LEU A 262 6.80 -17.51 29.17
C LEU A 262 7.99 -17.93 30.04
N THR A 263 8.03 -19.21 30.34
CA THR A 263 9.00 -19.88 31.20
C THR A 263 10.16 -20.46 30.38
N MET A 264 11.25 -20.82 31.08
CA MET A 264 12.38 -21.52 30.48
C MET A 264 11.99 -22.90 29.93
N LEU A 265 11.04 -23.57 30.57
CA LEU A 265 10.51 -24.86 30.10
C LEU A 265 9.79 -24.69 28.77
N GLU A 266 8.90 -23.69 28.66
CA GLU A 266 8.20 -23.38 27.40
C GLU A 266 9.18 -22.99 26.28
N LEU A 267 10.30 -22.30 26.61
CA LEU A 267 11.36 -22.06 25.64
C LEU A 267 11.97 -23.36 25.13
N GLN A 268 12.36 -24.27 26.02
CA GLN A 268 13.00 -25.53 25.65
C GLN A 268 12.07 -26.39 24.79
N GLU A 269 10.80 -26.48 25.15
CA GLU A 269 9.77 -27.19 24.37
C GLU A 269 9.59 -26.57 22.97
N ALA A 270 9.52 -25.25 22.88
CA ALA A 270 9.40 -24.55 21.60
C ALA A 270 10.65 -24.77 20.72
N GLU A 271 11.85 -24.74 21.29
CA GLU A 271 13.08 -24.96 20.52
C GLU A 271 13.21 -26.37 19.99
N MET A 272 12.88 -27.38 20.82
CA MET A 272 12.85 -28.77 20.37
C MET A 272 11.82 -28.97 19.25
N ARG A 273 10.61 -28.41 19.40
CA ARG A 273 9.56 -28.49 18.37
C ARG A 273 10.01 -27.83 17.06
N MET A 274 10.55 -26.61 17.12
CA MET A 274 11.02 -25.92 15.93
C MET A 274 12.15 -26.67 15.23
N ALA A 275 13.09 -27.26 16.00
CA ALA A 275 14.16 -28.09 15.44
C ALA A 275 13.59 -29.30 14.70
N ALA A 276 12.63 -30.02 15.30
CA ALA A 276 11.96 -31.15 14.67
C ALA A 276 11.24 -30.77 13.37
N LEU A 277 10.51 -29.64 13.35
CA LEU A 277 9.85 -29.13 12.13
C LEU A 277 10.86 -28.88 10.99
N LEU A 278 11.98 -28.23 11.31
CA LEU A 278 13.01 -27.90 10.32
C LEU A 278 13.72 -29.17 9.81
N GLU A 279 13.96 -30.15 10.69
CA GLU A 279 14.49 -31.46 10.32
C GLU A 279 13.52 -32.21 9.39
N ASN A 280 12.23 -32.25 9.72
CA ASN A 280 11.19 -32.86 8.88
C ASN A 280 11.15 -32.22 7.49
N ILE A 281 11.11 -30.88 7.43
CA ILE A 281 11.10 -30.14 6.16
C ILE A 281 12.35 -30.45 5.34
N ALA A 282 13.54 -30.46 5.97
CA ALA A 282 14.81 -30.70 5.28
C ALA A 282 15.00 -32.16 4.83
N ALA A 283 14.40 -33.11 5.54
CA ALA A 283 14.49 -34.54 5.25
C ALA A 283 13.44 -35.02 4.23
N ASN A 284 12.39 -34.24 3.96
CA ASN A 284 11.31 -34.63 3.06
C ASN A 284 11.73 -34.55 1.58
N PRO A 285 12.04 -35.66 0.88
CA PRO A 285 12.43 -35.61 -0.53
C PRO A 285 11.29 -35.14 -1.45
N ASP A 286 10.05 -35.27 -0.99
CA ASP A 286 8.82 -34.94 -1.70
C ASP A 286 8.21 -33.61 -1.22
N PHE A 287 9.05 -32.68 -0.75
CA PHE A 287 8.60 -31.36 -0.30
C PHE A 287 7.95 -30.58 -1.46
N ASP A 288 6.61 -30.57 -1.48
CA ASP A 288 5.79 -29.85 -2.45
C ASP A 288 4.85 -28.86 -1.73
N PHE A 289 5.18 -27.57 -1.82
CA PHE A 289 4.35 -26.49 -1.30
C PHE A 289 4.29 -25.33 -2.30
N GLY A 290 3.86 -25.65 -3.52
CA GLY A 290 3.75 -24.67 -4.61
C GLY A 290 5.14 -24.17 -5.02
N THR A 291 5.38 -22.87 -4.86
CA THR A 291 6.68 -22.24 -5.20
C THR A 291 7.68 -22.19 -4.05
N VAL A 292 7.32 -22.66 -2.85
CA VAL A 292 8.21 -22.71 -1.69
C VAL A 292 9.16 -23.90 -1.81
N SER A 293 10.43 -23.71 -1.46
CA SER A 293 11.44 -24.78 -1.47
C SER A 293 12.12 -24.96 -0.11
N GLN A 294 12.66 -26.15 0.15
CA GLN A 294 13.46 -26.42 1.36
C GLN A 294 14.63 -25.45 1.52
N GLN A 295 15.31 -25.12 0.43
CA GLN A 295 16.40 -24.14 0.42
C GLN A 295 15.89 -22.75 0.80
N GLY A 296 14.73 -22.35 0.26
CA GLY A 296 14.07 -21.12 0.64
C GLY A 296 13.72 -21.05 2.13
N VAL A 297 13.24 -22.17 2.70
CA VAL A 297 12.96 -22.28 4.15
C VAL A 297 14.23 -22.12 4.98
N ARG A 298 15.33 -22.77 4.57
CA ARG A 298 16.63 -22.66 5.25
C ARG A 298 17.19 -21.24 5.23
N GLU A 299 17.13 -20.57 4.08
CA GLU A 299 17.57 -19.18 3.94
C GLU A 299 16.75 -18.23 4.80
N THR A 300 15.43 -18.43 4.82
CA THR A 300 14.52 -17.64 5.66
C THR A 300 14.78 -17.89 7.14
N GLN A 301 15.02 -19.14 7.54
CA GLN A 301 15.37 -19.49 8.91
C GLN A 301 16.66 -18.80 9.38
N THR A 302 17.64 -18.64 8.48
CA THR A 302 18.87 -17.91 8.79
C THR A 302 18.58 -16.44 9.11
N GLN A 303 17.73 -15.79 8.31
CA GLN A 303 17.31 -14.40 8.59
C GLN A 303 16.45 -14.29 9.84
N TRP A 304 15.62 -15.29 10.12
CA TRP A 304 14.82 -15.35 11.35
C TRP A 304 15.71 -15.42 12.60
N ILE A 305 16.79 -16.22 12.59
CA ILE A 305 17.75 -16.29 13.70
C ILE A 305 18.38 -14.91 13.95
N ALA A 306 18.84 -14.24 12.89
CA ALA A 306 19.41 -12.90 13.01
C ALA A 306 18.39 -11.88 13.58
N TYR A 307 17.13 -11.97 13.16
CA TYR A 307 16.02 -11.17 13.67
C TYR A 307 15.73 -11.45 15.16
N ARG A 308 15.68 -12.73 15.56
CA ARG A 308 15.52 -13.14 16.96
C ARG A 308 16.66 -12.61 17.83
N ASP A 309 17.89 -12.77 17.38
CA ASP A 309 19.05 -12.35 18.17
C ASP A 309 19.13 -10.82 18.28
N ALA A 310 18.72 -10.08 17.24
CA ALA A 310 18.59 -8.63 17.30
C ALA A 310 17.51 -8.15 18.28
N TRP A 311 16.41 -8.91 18.43
CA TRP A 311 15.42 -8.66 19.48
C TRP A 311 16.03 -8.81 20.87
N LEU A 312 16.73 -9.92 21.12
CA LEU A 312 17.35 -10.17 22.42
C LEU A 312 18.42 -9.13 22.78
N ASP A 313 19.25 -8.72 21.81
CA ASP A 313 20.23 -7.65 22.00
C ASP A 313 19.56 -6.31 22.32
N PHE A 314 18.51 -5.95 21.59
CA PHE A 314 17.74 -4.74 21.87
C PHE A 314 17.14 -4.76 23.28
N LEU A 315 16.47 -5.86 23.67
CA LEU A 315 15.86 -5.98 24.99
C LEU A 315 16.89 -5.89 26.12
N ARG A 316 18.04 -6.55 25.97
CA ARG A 316 19.13 -6.46 26.96
C ARG A 316 19.60 -5.02 27.18
N ARG A 317 19.57 -4.17 26.15
CA ARG A 317 20.00 -2.76 26.21
C ARG A 317 18.90 -1.82 26.70
N ALA A 318 17.66 -2.03 26.27
CA ALA A 318 16.54 -1.14 26.53
C ALA A 318 15.73 -1.53 27.79
N TYR A 319 15.70 -2.82 28.13
CA TYR A 319 14.88 -3.41 29.19
C TYR A 319 15.66 -4.50 29.96
N PRO A 320 16.74 -4.15 30.68
CA PRO A 320 17.64 -5.14 31.30
C PRO A 320 16.99 -6.02 32.40
N LYS A 321 15.80 -5.64 32.89
CA LYS A 321 15.01 -6.43 33.85
C LYS A 321 14.04 -7.42 33.19
N MET A 322 13.90 -7.36 31.87
CA MET A 322 13.01 -8.25 31.13
C MET A 322 13.69 -9.62 30.95
N PRO A 323 13.02 -10.73 31.28
CA PRO A 323 13.56 -12.07 31.05
C PRO A 323 13.77 -12.31 29.54
N PRO A 324 15.02 -12.49 29.06
CA PRO A 324 15.29 -12.68 27.64
C PRO A 324 14.67 -13.98 27.10
N ASP A 325 14.58 -15.00 27.96
CA ASP A 325 14.04 -16.32 27.59
C ASP A 325 12.56 -16.25 27.21
N SER A 326 11.78 -15.37 27.85
CA SER A 326 10.37 -15.20 27.52
C SER A 326 10.17 -14.65 26.10
N MET A 327 10.97 -13.65 25.72
CA MET A 327 10.91 -13.12 24.36
C MET A 327 11.37 -14.16 23.34
N ARG A 328 12.45 -14.90 23.66
CA ARG A 328 12.96 -15.95 22.80
C ARG A 328 11.90 -17.02 22.56
N ALA A 329 11.23 -17.49 23.62
CA ALA A 329 10.15 -18.47 23.53
C ALA A 329 9.02 -17.97 22.64
N TRP A 330 8.59 -16.72 22.85
CA TRP A 330 7.50 -16.14 22.06
C TRP A 330 7.83 -16.02 20.58
N LEU A 331 9.04 -15.59 20.24
CA LEU A 331 9.50 -15.50 18.86
C LEU A 331 9.59 -16.90 18.21
N THR A 332 10.06 -17.90 18.97
CA THR A 332 10.13 -19.30 18.52
C THR A 332 8.74 -19.88 18.27
N LEU A 333 7.77 -19.69 19.18
CA LEU A 333 6.39 -20.13 18.99
C LEU A 333 5.75 -19.53 17.73
N ARG A 334 6.01 -18.24 17.44
CA ARG A 334 5.54 -17.62 16.20
C ARG A 334 6.18 -18.20 14.95
N ARG A 335 7.45 -18.59 15.03
CA ARG A 335 8.14 -19.24 13.91
C ARG A 335 7.60 -20.65 13.66
N ILE A 336 7.27 -21.37 14.73
CA ILE A 336 6.61 -22.68 14.65
C ILE A 336 5.28 -22.57 13.88
N GLU A 337 4.41 -21.62 14.23
CA GLU A 337 3.13 -21.37 13.52
C GLU A 337 3.31 -21.09 12.01
N GLU A 338 4.47 -20.56 11.61
CA GLU A 338 4.81 -20.33 10.21
C GLU A 338 5.29 -21.60 9.51
N LEU A 339 6.12 -22.40 10.19
CA LEU A 339 6.72 -23.62 9.67
C LEU A 339 5.72 -24.77 9.57
N GLU A 340 4.77 -24.86 10.50
CA GLU A 340 3.72 -25.89 10.52
C GLU A 340 2.84 -25.89 9.27
N ARG A 341 2.77 -24.75 8.56
CA ARG A 341 2.04 -24.67 7.29
C ARG A 341 2.66 -25.55 6.21
N PHE A 342 3.94 -25.88 6.33
CA PHE A 342 4.66 -26.74 5.42
C PHE A 342 4.58 -28.23 5.81
N GLU A 343 3.97 -28.56 6.95
CA GLU A 343 3.74 -29.95 7.39
C GLU A 343 2.41 -30.53 6.89
N VAL A 344 1.67 -29.81 6.04
CA VAL A 344 0.39 -30.33 5.53
C VAL A 344 0.63 -31.55 4.63
N LEU A 345 0.23 -32.69 5.20
CA LEU A 345 0.21 -34.08 4.73
C LEU A 345 -0.21 -34.31 3.28
#